data_AF-A0A2A5AQ51-F1
#
_entry.id   AF-A0A2A5AQ51-F1
#
_cell.length_a   1.000
_cell.length_b   1.000
_cell.length_c   1.000
_cell.angle_alpha   90.00
_cell.angle_beta   90.00
_cell.angle_gamma   90.00
#
_symmetry.space_group_name_H-M   'P 1'
#
loop_
_entity.id
_entity.type
_entity.pdbx_description
1 polymer ?
#
loop_
_entity_poly.entity_id
_entity_poly.type
_entity_poly.pdbx_seq_one_letter_code
_entity_poly.pdbx_strand_id
1 'polypeptide(L)'
;MLLRTGLFLMFLVSGFSGETFTKSRVKNGVVYFEMANYFFQGKDFKNAKDYYLKADGILSGVDELKELKVVLCRNLATIHQINEEKQKSLKTLSKCMNELSVKDLVGSKVLREIYKMYATIQADMINPKILDMKRQQMHQKMQYMRKQNKKKKGPKLGFK
;
A
#
# COMPACT_ATOMS: atom_id res chain seq x y z
N MET A 1 -28.35 -34.05 -60.20
CA MET A 1 -28.74 -35.21 -59.38
C MET A 1 -28.19 -34.97 -57.97
N LEU A 2 -29.07 -34.66 -57.01
CA LEU A 2 -28.97 -34.87 -55.55
C LEU A 2 -27.78 -34.24 -54.77
N LEU A 3 -28.03 -33.20 -53.96
CA LEU A 3 -28.24 -33.20 -52.49
C LEU A 3 -26.93 -33.34 -51.68
N ARG A 4 -26.43 -32.38 -50.89
CA ARG A 4 -26.93 -31.86 -49.58
C ARG A 4 -26.13 -30.58 -49.22
N THR A 5 -26.69 -29.38 -49.00
CA THR A 5 -27.32 -28.83 -47.78
C THR A 5 -26.59 -29.06 -46.44
N GLY A 6 -26.07 -27.96 -45.87
CA GLY A 6 -26.23 -27.61 -44.45
C GLY A 6 -25.08 -27.89 -43.49
N LEU A 7 -24.38 -26.86 -43.01
CA LEU A 7 -24.65 -26.29 -41.68
C LEU A 7 -23.90 -24.95 -41.50
N PHE A 8 -24.67 -23.88 -41.53
CA PHE A 8 -24.37 -22.57 -40.98
C PHE A 8 -24.50 -22.63 -39.44
N LEU A 9 -23.83 -21.72 -38.73
CA LEU A 9 -24.03 -21.29 -37.33
C LEU A 9 -23.17 -21.91 -36.20
N MET A 10 -22.82 -20.97 -35.30
CA MET A 10 -22.20 -21.06 -33.96
C MET A 10 -20.68 -21.24 -34.00
N PHE A 11 -19.86 -20.21 -33.73
CA PHE A 11 -19.85 -19.42 -32.49
C PHE A 11 -19.63 -17.92 -32.74
N LEU A 12 -20.71 -17.15 -32.69
CA LEU A 12 -20.71 -15.72 -32.42
C LEU A 12 -21.45 -15.50 -31.09
N VAL A 13 -20.91 -16.01 -29.98
CA VAL A 13 -21.37 -15.66 -28.63
C VAL A 13 -20.17 -15.64 -27.68
N SER A 14 -19.44 -14.52 -27.66
CA SER A 14 -18.62 -14.15 -26.51
C SER A 14 -18.37 -12.64 -26.44
N GLY A 15 -19.30 -11.84 -26.97
CA GLY A 15 -19.22 -10.37 -26.96
C GLY A 15 -19.97 -9.68 -25.82
N PHE A 16 -20.67 -10.41 -24.93
CA PHE A 16 -21.58 -9.80 -23.96
C PHE A 16 -21.46 -10.47 -22.58
N SER A 17 -20.47 -10.07 -21.78
CA SER A 17 -20.46 -10.25 -20.30
C SER A 17 -19.21 -9.71 -19.61
N GLY A 18 -18.16 -9.33 -20.34
CA GLY A 18 -16.90 -8.87 -19.75
C GLY A 18 -17.01 -7.60 -18.90
N GLU A 19 -17.70 -6.56 -19.38
CA GLU A 19 -17.68 -5.24 -18.74
C GLU A 19 -18.46 -5.15 -17.42
N THR A 20 -19.55 -5.92 -17.28
CA THR A 20 -20.35 -5.90 -16.03
C THR A 20 -19.70 -6.76 -14.95
N PHE A 21 -19.05 -7.86 -15.35
CA PHE A 21 -18.32 -8.74 -14.45
C PHE A 21 -17.04 -8.08 -13.89
N THR A 22 -16.27 -7.39 -14.74
CA THR A 22 -15.07 -6.66 -14.29
C THR A 22 -15.42 -5.51 -13.35
N LYS A 23 -16.47 -4.73 -13.65
CA LYS A 23 -16.96 -3.65 -12.75
C LYS A 23 -17.44 -4.19 -11.40
N SER A 24 -18.15 -5.31 -11.37
CA SER A 24 -18.60 -5.96 -10.13
C SER A 24 -17.43 -6.48 -9.31
N ARG A 25 -16.44 -7.11 -9.95
CA ARG A 25 -15.23 -7.62 -9.31
C ARG A 25 -14.40 -6.48 -8.70
N VAL A 26 -14.21 -5.38 -9.43
CA VAL A 26 -13.51 -4.19 -8.93
C VAL A 26 -14.20 -3.62 -7.68
N LYS A 27 -15.54 -3.50 -7.71
CA LYS A 27 -16.33 -3.02 -6.56
C LYS A 27 -16.08 -3.87 -5.32
N ASN A 28 -16.07 -5.19 -5.45
CA ASN A 28 -15.78 -6.10 -4.33
C ASN A 28 -14.34 -5.93 -3.80
N GLY A 29 -13.37 -5.72 -4.70
CA GLY A 29 -11.98 -5.45 -4.30
C GLY A 29 -11.84 -4.17 -3.48
N VAL A 30 -12.52 -3.10 -3.90
CA VAL A 30 -12.55 -1.82 -3.16
C VAL A 30 -13.24 -1.99 -1.80
N VAL A 31 -14.35 -2.73 -1.72
CA VAL A 31 -15.01 -3.01 -0.43
C VAL A 31 -14.05 -3.73 0.53
N TYR A 32 -13.31 -4.74 0.07
CA TYR A 32 -12.34 -5.41 0.91
C TYR A 32 -11.19 -4.49 1.34
N PHE A 33 -10.76 -3.58 0.46
CA PHE A 33 -9.75 -2.58 0.79
C PHE A 33 -10.25 -1.61 1.90
N GLU A 34 -11.49 -1.13 1.81
CA GLU A 34 -12.06 -0.26 2.85
C GLU A 34 -12.25 -0.98 4.18
N MET A 35 -12.72 -2.23 4.15
CA MET A 35 -12.78 -3.07 5.35
C MET A 35 -11.38 -3.26 5.97
N ALA A 36 -10.36 -3.46 5.15
CA ALA A 36 -8.98 -3.55 5.63
C ALA A 36 -8.50 -2.26 6.30
N ASN A 37 -8.82 -1.09 5.72
CA ASN A 37 -8.52 0.22 6.31
C ASN A 37 -9.21 0.39 7.68
N TYR A 38 -10.47 -0.01 7.79
CA TYR A 38 -11.22 0.03 9.04
C TYR A 38 -10.51 -0.78 10.15
N PHE A 39 -10.18 -2.04 9.87
CA PHE A 39 -9.43 -2.87 10.84
C PHE A 39 -8.03 -2.33 11.13
N PHE A 40 -7.35 -1.79 10.12
CA PHE A 40 -6.02 -1.21 10.28
C PHE A 40 -6.03 -0.01 11.22
N GLN A 41 -7.02 0.88 11.08
CA GLN A 41 -7.23 2.01 11.99
C GLN A 41 -7.60 1.55 13.41
N GLY A 42 -8.40 0.48 13.51
CA GLY A 42 -8.74 -0.19 14.77
C GLY A 42 -7.57 -0.98 15.39
N LYS A 43 -6.39 -1.01 14.77
CA LYS A 43 -5.21 -1.78 15.18
C LYS A 43 -5.44 -3.30 15.23
N ASP A 44 -6.49 -3.79 14.58
CA ASP A 44 -6.72 -5.21 14.36
C ASP A 44 -5.92 -5.65 13.12
N PHE A 45 -4.61 -5.78 13.29
CA PHE A 45 -3.69 -6.03 12.18
C PHE A 45 -3.87 -7.41 11.55
N LYS A 46 -4.44 -8.37 12.28
CA LYS A 46 -4.74 -9.70 11.76
C LYS A 46 -5.87 -9.62 10.73
N ASN A 47 -7.02 -9.07 11.12
CA ASN A 47 -8.14 -8.92 10.19
C ASN A 47 -7.79 -7.95 9.06
N ALA A 48 -7.09 -6.86 9.35
CA ALA A 48 -6.62 -5.93 8.32
C ALA A 48 -5.79 -6.65 7.25
N LYS A 49 -4.84 -7.51 7.65
CA LYS A 49 -4.00 -8.28 6.73
C LYS A 49 -4.83 -9.19 5.84
N ASP A 50 -5.76 -9.94 6.41
CA ASP A 50 -6.59 -10.89 5.66
C ASP A 50 -7.44 -10.16 4.61
N TYR A 51 -8.01 -9.02 4.97
CA TYR A 51 -8.79 -8.20 4.04
C TYR A 51 -7.93 -7.51 2.97
N TYR A 52 -6.72 -7.03 3.29
CA TYR A 52 -5.80 -6.52 2.29
C TYR A 52 -5.37 -7.60 1.30
N LEU A 53 -5.13 -8.84 1.74
CA LEU A 53 -4.77 -9.95 0.85
C LEU A 53 -5.93 -10.32 -0.10
N LYS A 54 -7.18 -10.30 0.41
CA LYS A 54 -8.38 -10.47 -0.44
C LYS A 54 -8.51 -9.35 -1.46
N ALA A 55 -8.31 -8.11 -1.03
CA ALA A 55 -8.32 -6.95 -1.92
C ALA A 55 -7.22 -7.07 -2.99
N ASP A 56 -5.98 -7.44 -2.62
CA ASP A 56 -4.86 -7.62 -3.57
C ASP A 56 -5.22 -8.65 -4.65
N GLY A 57 -5.71 -9.84 -4.26
CA GLY A 57 -6.09 -10.90 -5.20
C GLY A 57 -7.20 -10.50 -6.19
N ILE A 58 -8.10 -9.61 -5.77
CA ILE A 58 -9.21 -9.14 -6.61
C ILE A 58 -8.78 -7.99 -7.51
N LEU A 59 -7.98 -7.06 -6.99
CA LEU A 59 -7.52 -5.85 -7.68
C LEU A 59 -6.29 -6.11 -8.56
N SER A 60 -5.63 -7.26 -8.40
CA SER A 60 -4.55 -7.73 -9.27
C SER A 60 -4.98 -7.65 -10.75
N GLY A 61 -4.18 -6.97 -11.58
CA GLY A 61 -4.47 -6.79 -13.02
C GLY A 61 -5.41 -5.64 -13.39
N VAL A 62 -5.88 -4.82 -12.44
CA VAL A 62 -6.64 -3.59 -12.74
C VAL A 62 -5.71 -2.38 -12.76
N ASP A 63 -5.33 -1.89 -13.94
CA ASP A 63 -4.31 -0.85 -14.09
C ASP A 63 -4.78 0.54 -13.66
N GLU A 64 -6.08 0.81 -13.77
CA GLU A 64 -6.70 2.09 -13.39
C GLU A 64 -6.64 2.35 -11.88
N LEU A 65 -6.39 1.31 -11.07
CA LEU A 65 -6.33 1.38 -9.61
C LEU A 65 -4.91 1.35 -9.05
N LYS A 66 -3.95 1.86 -9.83
CA LYS A 66 -2.54 1.92 -9.46
C LYS A 66 -2.31 2.60 -8.11
N GLU A 67 -2.95 3.73 -7.85
CA GLU A 67 -2.82 4.46 -6.58
C GLU A 67 -3.35 3.66 -5.37
N LEU A 68 -4.48 2.98 -5.55
CA LEU A 68 -5.06 2.12 -4.52
C LEU A 68 -4.12 0.98 -4.15
N LYS A 69 -3.50 0.35 -5.16
CA LYS A 69 -2.50 -0.72 -4.98
C LYS A 69 -1.27 -0.22 -4.22
N VAL A 70 -0.84 1.01 -4.46
CA VAL A 70 0.26 1.65 -3.71
C VAL A 70 -0.09 1.71 -2.21
N VAL A 71 -1.27 2.20 -1.88
CA VAL A 71 -1.71 2.32 -0.48
C VAL A 71 -1.84 0.95 0.17
N LEU A 72 -2.47 0.00 -0.53
CA LEU A 72 -2.59 -1.40 -0.08
C LEU A 72 -1.22 -1.98 0.26
N CYS A 73 -0.27 -1.82 -0.65
CA CYS A 73 1.08 -2.34 -0.49
C CYS A 73 1.81 -1.75 0.71
N ARG A 74 1.75 -0.43 0.87
CA ARG A 74 2.31 0.28 2.03
C ARG A 74 1.72 -0.25 3.33
N ASN A 75 0.41 -0.46 3.36
CA ASN A 75 -0.29 -0.90 4.57
C ASN A 75 0.03 -2.37 4.89
N LEU A 76 0.07 -3.27 3.90
CA LEU A 76 0.53 -4.65 4.09
C LEU A 76 1.98 -4.73 4.58
N ALA A 77 2.88 -3.95 3.98
CA ALA A 77 4.28 -3.87 4.42
C ALA A 77 4.37 -3.38 5.88
N THR A 78 3.58 -2.37 6.24
CA THR A 78 3.51 -1.87 7.63
C THR A 78 3.04 -2.96 8.59
N ILE A 79 2.01 -3.74 8.23
CA ILE A 79 1.57 -4.87 9.05
C ILE A 79 2.68 -5.92 9.22
N HIS A 80 3.39 -6.27 8.14
CA HIS A 80 4.53 -7.18 8.23
C HIS A 80 5.61 -6.64 9.16
N GLN A 81 5.93 -5.35 9.11
CA GLN A 81 6.89 -4.74 10.03
C GLN A 81 6.42 -4.79 11.49
N ILE A 82 5.14 -4.52 11.76
CA ILE A 82 4.56 -4.60 13.11
C ILE A 82 4.67 -6.01 13.66
N ASN A 83 4.50 -7.03 12.81
CA ASN A 83 4.66 -8.43 13.17
C ASN A 83 6.14 -8.91 13.12
N GLU A 84 7.10 -7.98 12.99
CA GLU A 84 8.54 -8.25 12.90
C GLU A 84 8.95 -9.14 11.69
N GLU A 85 8.09 -9.27 10.70
CA GLU A 85 8.28 -10.07 9.47
C GLU A 85 9.06 -9.26 8.40
N LYS A 86 10.29 -8.82 8.71
CA LYS A 86 11.09 -7.91 7.85
C LYS A 86 11.23 -8.39 6.40
N GLN A 87 11.49 -9.68 6.19
CA GLN A 87 11.62 -10.28 4.85
C GLN A 87 10.31 -10.21 4.04
N LYS A 88 9.17 -10.45 4.68
CA LYS A 88 7.86 -10.33 4.02
C LYS A 88 7.56 -8.89 3.66
N SER A 89 7.85 -7.95 4.56
CA SER A 89 7.73 -6.52 4.26
C SER A 89 8.57 -6.12 3.05
N LEU A 90 9.82 -6.59 2.96
CA LEU A 90 10.70 -6.27 1.85
C LEU A 90 10.20 -6.89 0.53
N LYS A 91 9.74 -8.15 0.56
CA LYS A 91 9.14 -8.82 -0.59
C LYS A 91 7.90 -8.07 -1.11
N THR A 92 7.00 -7.66 -0.20
CA THR A 92 5.80 -6.90 -0.54
C THR A 92 6.15 -5.56 -1.18
N LEU A 93 7.05 -4.77 -0.56
CA LEU A 93 7.46 -3.47 -1.11
C LEU A 93 8.18 -3.62 -2.46
N SER A 94 9.03 -4.63 -2.62
CA SER A 94 9.75 -4.91 -3.88
C SER A 94 8.77 -5.19 -5.03
N LYS A 95 7.76 -6.05 -4.79
CA LYS A 95 6.71 -6.36 -5.78
C LYS A 95 6.06 -5.07 -6.27
N CYS A 96 5.64 -4.20 -5.35
CA CYS A 96 4.95 -2.98 -5.70
C CYS A 96 5.85 -1.97 -6.40
N MET A 97 7.12 -1.85 -5.97
CA MET A 97 8.08 -0.98 -6.64
C MET A 97 8.35 -1.39 -8.09
N ASN A 98 8.28 -2.69 -8.41
CA ASN A 98 8.41 -3.17 -9.79
C ASN A 98 7.18 -2.83 -10.66
N GLU A 99 6.00 -2.66 -10.05
CA GLU A 99 4.76 -2.27 -10.75
C GLU A 99 4.63 -0.75 -10.93
N LEU A 100 5.51 0.03 -10.30
CA LEU A 100 5.43 1.49 -10.23
C LEU A 100 6.60 2.13 -10.98
N SER A 101 6.33 3.12 -11.84
CA SER A 101 7.40 3.76 -12.58
C SER A 101 8.08 4.82 -11.70
N VAL A 102 9.40 4.99 -11.86
CA VAL A 102 10.15 6.06 -11.18
C VAL A 102 9.65 7.46 -11.57
N LYS A 103 8.94 7.59 -12.70
CA LYS A 103 8.32 8.86 -13.10
C LYS A 103 7.13 9.24 -12.19
N ASP A 104 6.43 8.24 -11.64
CA ASP A 104 5.27 8.43 -10.76
C ASP A 104 5.68 8.95 -9.35
N LEU A 105 6.95 8.78 -8.98
CA LEU A 105 7.52 9.17 -7.68
C LEU A 105 7.52 10.69 -7.44
N VAL A 106 7.61 11.50 -8.50
CA VAL A 106 7.74 12.97 -8.39
C VAL A 106 6.44 13.60 -7.87
N GLY A 107 5.28 13.03 -8.22
CA GLY A 107 3.96 13.51 -7.80
C GLY A 107 3.40 12.85 -6.54
N SER A 108 3.74 11.59 -6.26
CA SER A 108 3.07 10.83 -5.19
C SER A 108 3.82 10.87 -3.85
N LYS A 109 3.19 11.47 -2.84
CA LYS A 109 3.67 11.40 -1.45
C LYS A 109 3.73 9.96 -0.93
N VAL A 110 2.74 9.14 -1.27
CA VAL A 110 2.65 7.74 -0.81
C VAL A 110 3.79 6.90 -1.40
N LEU A 111 4.10 7.06 -2.69
CA LEU A 111 5.24 6.38 -3.32
C LEU A 111 6.55 6.74 -2.63
N ARG A 112 6.79 8.03 -2.34
CA ARG A 112 7.99 8.44 -1.62
C ARG A 112 8.11 7.79 -0.24
N GLU A 113 7.00 7.54 0.45
CA GLU A 113 7.01 6.82 1.72
C GLU A 113 7.34 5.34 1.56
N ILE A 114 6.82 4.67 0.53
CA ILE A 114 7.15 3.27 0.20
C ILE A 114 8.64 3.12 -0.08
N TYR A 115 9.22 3.97 -0.92
CA TYR A 115 10.65 3.93 -1.23
C TYR A 115 11.51 4.18 0.01
N LYS A 116 11.12 5.15 0.85
CA LYS A 116 11.81 5.39 2.14
C LYS A 116 11.72 4.16 3.04
N MET A 117 10.56 3.53 3.14
CA MET A 117 10.36 2.33 3.96
C MET A 117 11.22 1.17 3.44
N TYR A 118 11.22 0.94 2.13
CA TYR A 118 12.02 -0.10 1.48
C TYR A 118 13.52 0.08 1.72
N ALA A 119 14.06 1.27 1.44
CA ALA A 119 15.47 1.59 1.65
C ALA A 119 15.86 1.46 3.13
N THR A 120 14.94 1.80 4.03
CA THR A 120 15.16 1.69 5.48
C THR A 120 15.27 0.22 5.92
N ILE A 121 14.38 -0.66 5.45
CA ILE A 121 14.46 -2.10 5.75
C ILE A 121 15.72 -2.72 5.15
N GLN A 122 16.08 -2.38 3.91
CA GLN A 122 17.31 -2.86 3.29
C GLN A 122 18.56 -2.46 4.10
N ALA A 123 18.64 -1.20 4.52
CA ALA A 123 19.75 -0.73 5.35
C ALA A 123 19.83 -1.50 6.68
N ASP A 124 18.69 -1.81 7.31
CA ASP A 124 18.64 -2.60 8.55
C ASP A 124 19.15 -4.02 8.37
N MET A 125 18.82 -4.65 7.22
CA MET A 125 19.24 -6.01 6.92
C MET A 125 20.74 -6.11 6.67
N ILE A 126 21.34 -5.08 6.05
CA ILE A 126 22.78 -5.03 5.78
C ILE A 126 23.55 -4.68 7.06
N ASN A 127 23.02 -3.75 7.87
CA ASN A 127 23.66 -3.33 9.11
C ASN A 127 22.62 -3.16 10.24
N PRO A 128 22.37 -4.24 11.00
CA PRO A 128 21.45 -4.19 12.12
C PRO A 128 21.96 -3.19 13.16
N LYS A 129 21.05 -2.36 13.71
CA LYS A 129 21.27 -1.21 14.65
C LYS A 129 21.53 0.15 14.01
N ILE A 130 21.75 0.27 12.69
CA ILE A 130 21.80 1.59 12.03
C ILE A 130 20.48 2.35 12.23
N LEU A 131 19.36 1.63 12.17
CA LEU A 131 18.03 2.19 12.37
C LEU A 131 17.80 2.66 13.80
N ASP A 132 18.25 1.88 14.79
CA ASP A 132 18.14 2.26 16.20
C ASP A 132 18.98 3.51 16.48
N MET A 133 20.20 3.60 15.93
CA MET A 133 21.00 4.83 15.99
C MET A 133 20.28 6.03 15.34
N LYS A 134 19.70 5.86 14.15
CA LYS A 134 18.94 6.94 13.50
C LYS A 134 17.70 7.36 14.30
N ARG A 135 16.98 6.41 14.91
CA ARG A 135 15.85 6.69 15.81
C ARG A 135 16.31 7.47 17.04
N GLN A 136 17.42 7.05 17.66
CA GLN A 136 18.01 7.76 18.81
C GLN A 136 18.42 9.19 18.44
N GLN A 137 19.10 9.38 17.31
CA GLN A 137 19.49 10.71 16.81
C GLN A 137 18.26 11.60 16.53
N MET A 138 17.20 11.05 15.94
CA MET A 138 15.94 11.79 15.71
C MET A 138 15.26 12.19 17.03
N HIS A 139 15.22 11.29 18.01
CA HIS A 139 14.69 11.60 19.35
C HIS A 139 15.47 12.72 20.03
N GLN A 140 16.81 12.66 19.99
CA GLN A 140 17.67 13.71 20.53
C GLN A 140 17.42 15.06 19.84
N LYS A 141 17.32 15.06 18.50
CA LYS A 141 17.01 16.27 17.71
C LYS A 141 15.64 16.85 18.05
N MET A 142 14.61 16.02 18.20
CA MET A 142 13.27 16.47 18.63
C MET A 142 13.29 17.06 20.04
N GLN A 143 13.98 16.43 20.97
CA GLN A 143 14.11 16.96 22.34
C GLN A 143 14.83 18.31 22.35
N TYR A 144 15.89 18.47 21.55
CA TYR A 144 16.60 19.74 21.38
C TYR A 144 15.67 20.83 20.82
N MET A 145 14.93 20.55 19.75
CA MET A 145 13.97 21.48 19.16
C MET A 145 12.86 21.89 20.14
N ARG A 146 12.34 20.95 20.94
CA ARG A 146 11.36 21.23 22.00
C ARG A 146 11.93 22.16 23.07
N LYS A 147 13.19 21.96 23.49
CA LYS A 147 13.87 22.85 24.44
C LYS A 147 14.06 24.25 23.86
N GLN A 148 14.46 24.36 22.59
CA GLN A 148 14.59 25.65 21.89
C GLN A 148 13.26 26.39 21.77
N ASN A 149 12.17 25.69 21.42
CA ASN A 149 10.84 26.28 21.32
C ASN A 149 10.26 26.68 22.67
N LYS A 150 10.59 25.98 23.77
CA LYS A 150 10.25 26.41 25.13
C LYS A 150 11.00 27.68 25.54
N LYS A 151 12.27 27.82 25.15
CA LYS A 151 13.06 29.05 25.40
C LYS A 151 12.56 30.26 24.60
N LYS A 152 11.96 30.04 23.42
CA LYS A 152 11.38 31.11 22.59
C LYS A 152 9.98 31.56 23.02
N LYS A 153 9.30 30.83 23.91
CA LYS A 153 8.06 31.30 24.54
C LYS A 153 8.46 32.23 25.69
N GLY A 154 8.49 33.53 25.39
CA GLY A 154 8.76 34.60 26.35
C GLY A 154 7.82 34.58 27.56
N PRO A 155 8.10 35.39 28.60
CA PRO A 155 7.36 35.38 29.85
C PRO A 155 5.86 35.55 29.60
N LYS A 156 5.05 34.70 30.22
CA LYS A 156 3.59 34.86 30.20
C LYS A 156 3.28 36.19 30.90
N LEU A 157 2.76 37.16 30.15
CA LEU A 157 2.16 38.35 30.73
C LEU A 157 0.95 37.87 31.54
N GLY A 158 1.16 37.73 32.86
CA GLY A 158 0.09 37.48 33.80
C GLY A 158 -0.73 38.76 33.89
N PHE A 159 -1.93 38.74 33.33
CA PHE A 159 -2.93 39.75 33.67
C PHE A 159 -3.47 39.36 35.06
N LYS A 160 -3.17 40.22 36.04
CA LYS A 160 -3.79 40.21 37.36
C LYS A 160 -5.21 40.73 37.28
#